data_AF-A0A951CLZ6-F1
#
_entry.id   AF-A0A951CLZ6-F1
#
_cell.length_a   1.000
_cell.length_b   1.000
_cell.length_c   1.000
_cell.angle_alpha   90.00
_cell.angle_beta   90.00
_cell.angle_gamma   90.00
#
_symmetry.space_group_name_H-M   'P 1'
#
loop_
_entity.id
_entity.type
_entity.pdbx_description
1 polymer ?
#
loop_
_entity_poly.entity_id
_entity_poly.type
_entity_poly.pdbx_seq_one_letter_code
_entity_poly.pdbx_strand_id
1 'polypeptide(L)'
;MTPRVLVTADAAKLLLQLVDRHGPVMFHQSGGCCDGSSPMCYPDGDFIVGDRDVLLGVLDVGAGVPVWISGPQFAAWKHTQLIIDVVPGRGGGFSLEAPEGMRFLSRGRAFSDDENSELEAGGVLTGIDYARGERPPARSPVVDDAADACGLPGRRAARIPH
;
A
#
# COMPACT_ATOMS: atom_id res chain seq x y z
N MET A 1 6.84 -13.50 -5.89
CA MET A 1 7.27 -12.17 -5.46
C MET A 1 6.38 -11.73 -4.33
N THR A 2 6.95 -11.55 -3.14
CA THR A 2 6.25 -10.97 -1.99
C THR A 2 5.73 -9.56 -2.34
N PRO A 3 4.41 -9.28 -2.21
CA PRO A 3 3.86 -7.96 -2.48
C PRO A 3 4.19 -6.99 -1.34
N ARG A 4 4.61 -5.75 -1.68
CA ARG A 4 4.88 -4.72 -0.66
C ARG A 4 3.63 -4.06 -0.11
N VAL A 5 2.57 -4.04 -0.91
CA VAL A 5 1.27 -3.48 -0.56
C VAL A 5 0.16 -4.46 -0.89
N LEU A 6 -0.85 -4.52 -0.03
CA LEU A 6 -2.09 -5.26 -0.15
C LEU A 6 -3.28 -4.32 0.05
N VAL A 7 -4.48 -4.77 -0.31
CA VAL A 7 -5.73 -4.05 -0.03
C VAL A 7 -6.79 -5.00 0.51
N THR A 8 -7.57 -4.56 1.50
CA THR A 8 -8.68 -5.38 2.02
C THR A 8 -9.85 -5.38 1.05
N ALA A 9 -10.71 -6.40 1.14
CA ALA A 9 -11.91 -6.51 0.30
C ALA A 9 -12.83 -5.30 0.44
N ASP A 10 -12.96 -4.74 1.64
CA ASP A 10 -13.80 -3.54 1.87
C ASP A 10 -13.19 -2.27 1.28
N ALA A 11 -11.86 -2.10 1.40
CA ALA A 11 -11.16 -1.01 0.74
C ALA A 11 -11.24 -1.14 -0.80
N ALA A 12 -11.13 -2.36 -1.34
CA ALA A 12 -11.27 -2.62 -2.77
C ALA A 12 -12.67 -2.28 -3.30
N LYS A 13 -13.75 -2.60 -2.55
CA LYS A 13 -15.12 -2.23 -2.92
C LYS A 13 -15.29 -0.71 -3.03
N LEU A 14 -14.79 0.04 -2.04
CA LEU A 14 -14.84 1.49 -2.08
C LEU A 14 -14.02 2.04 -3.25
N LEU A 15 -12.83 1.50 -3.50
CA LEU A 15 -12.01 1.91 -4.63
C LEU A 15 -12.71 1.72 -5.97
N LEU A 16 -13.45 0.62 -6.17
CA LEU A 16 -14.24 0.44 -7.40
C LEU A 16 -15.32 1.53 -7.57
N GLN A 17 -15.96 1.94 -6.48
CA GLN A 17 -16.94 3.04 -6.52
C GLN A 17 -16.29 4.38 -6.85
N LEU A 18 -15.12 4.65 -6.27
CA LEU A 18 -14.35 5.86 -6.58
C LEU A 18 -13.87 5.85 -8.03
N VAL A 19 -13.42 4.71 -8.54
CA VAL A 19 -12.99 4.56 -9.94
C VAL A 19 -14.14 4.77 -10.91
N ASP A 20 -15.32 4.23 -10.62
CA ASP A 20 -16.53 4.44 -11.45
C ASP A 20 -16.90 5.92 -11.54
N ARG A 21 -16.74 6.66 -10.44
CA ARG A 21 -17.12 8.08 -10.36
C ARG A 21 -16.06 9.03 -10.90
N HIS A 22 -14.78 8.75 -10.66
CA HIS A 22 -13.68 9.69 -10.89
C HIS A 22 -12.74 9.27 -12.03
N GLY A 23 -12.91 8.07 -12.59
CA GLY A 23 -11.95 7.47 -13.50
C GLY A 23 -10.79 6.80 -12.76
N PRO A 24 -9.65 6.54 -13.42
CA PRO A 24 -8.48 5.95 -12.77
C PRO A 24 -8.06 6.74 -11.53
N VAL A 25 -7.65 6.02 -10.47
CA VAL A 25 -7.21 6.60 -9.20
C VAL A 25 -5.82 6.07 -8.83
N MET A 26 -5.14 6.79 -7.94
CA MET A 26 -3.84 6.44 -7.38
C MET A 26 -3.82 6.67 -5.87
N PHE A 27 -2.92 5.98 -5.18
CA PHE A 27 -2.56 6.31 -3.81
C PHE A 27 -1.19 6.97 -3.72
N HIS A 28 -1.06 7.92 -2.82
CA HIS A 28 0.23 8.31 -2.27
C HIS A 28 0.23 8.14 -0.75
N GLN A 29 1.14 7.29 -0.26
CA GLN A 29 1.36 7.05 1.16
C GLN A 29 2.02 8.27 1.78
N SER A 30 1.26 8.99 2.62
CA SER A 30 1.76 10.15 3.34
C SER A 30 2.45 9.76 4.64
N GLY A 31 3.44 10.57 5.02
CA GLY A 31 4.12 10.47 6.31
C GLY A 31 3.55 11.53 7.23
N GLY A 32 2.66 11.14 8.15
CA GLY A 32 2.02 12.06 9.09
C GLY A 32 2.81 12.19 10.40
N CYS A 33 3.07 13.42 10.82
CA CYS A 33 3.82 13.74 12.05
C CYS A 33 3.01 13.58 13.35
N CYS A 34 1.67 13.48 13.31
CA CYS A 34 0.86 13.41 14.54
C CYS A 34 -0.29 12.39 14.60
N ASP A 35 -0.86 11.91 13.48
CA ASP A 35 -2.04 11.00 13.53
C ASP A 35 -1.89 9.69 12.73
N GLY A 36 -0.66 9.34 12.35
CA GLY A 36 -0.37 8.12 11.60
C GLY A 36 -0.33 8.31 10.08
N SER A 37 0.40 7.42 9.42
CA SER A 37 0.65 7.40 7.98
C SER A 37 -0.60 6.96 7.22
N SER A 38 -1.48 7.90 6.85
CA SER A 38 -2.68 7.58 6.07
C SER A 38 -2.36 7.57 4.57
N PRO A 39 -2.81 6.53 3.83
CA PRO A 39 -2.74 6.53 2.38
C PRO A 39 -3.80 7.49 1.85
N MET A 40 -3.40 8.41 0.97
CA MET A 40 -4.31 9.38 0.36
C MET A 40 -4.66 8.94 -1.06
N CYS A 41 -5.95 8.89 -1.37
CA CYS A 41 -6.49 8.49 -2.68
C CYS A 41 -6.80 9.72 -3.53
N TYR A 42 -6.25 9.77 -4.74
CA TYR A 42 -6.41 10.87 -5.70
C TYR A 42 -6.82 10.32 -7.07
N PRO A 43 -7.43 11.14 -7.96
CA PRO A 43 -7.47 10.81 -9.38
C PRO A 43 -6.04 10.56 -9.90
N ASP A 44 -5.89 9.61 -10.82
CA ASP A 44 -4.58 9.28 -11.37
C ASP A 44 -3.97 10.48 -12.11
N GLY A 45 -2.75 10.86 -11.72
CA GLY A 45 -2.04 12.03 -12.25
C GLY A 45 -2.28 13.36 -11.52
N ASP A 46 -3.25 13.45 -10.61
CA ASP A 46 -3.50 14.69 -9.84
C ASP A 46 -2.45 14.91 -8.73
N PHE A 47 -1.85 13.83 -8.22
CA PHE A 47 -0.67 13.92 -7.36
C PHE A 47 0.60 13.77 -8.21
N ILE A 48 1.51 14.74 -8.10
CA ILE A 48 2.79 14.71 -8.81
C ILE A 48 3.70 13.66 -8.15
N VAL A 49 3.89 12.52 -8.83
CA VAL A 49 4.88 11.50 -8.45
C VAL A 49 6.28 12.01 -8.82
N GLY A 50 7.16 12.13 -7.83
CA GLY A 50 8.54 12.51 -8.03
C GLY A 50 9.39 11.37 -8.59
N ASP A 51 10.50 11.69 -9.25
CA ASP A 51 11.43 10.70 -9.83
C ASP A 51 11.90 9.63 -8.84
N ARG A 52 12.00 9.99 -7.55
CA ARG A 52 12.47 9.12 -6.47
C ARG A 52 11.34 8.53 -5.61
N ASP A 53 10.09 8.81 -5.95
CA ASP A 53 8.98 8.12 -5.31
C ASP A 53 9.01 6.66 -5.75
N VAL A 54 8.72 5.77 -4.81
CA VAL A 54 8.79 4.33 -5.00
C VAL A 54 7.38 3.80 -5.22
N LEU A 55 7.20 2.98 -6.25
CA LEU A 55 5.99 2.22 -6.47
C LEU A 55 6.00 1.00 -5.53
N LEU A 56 5.11 0.97 -4.54
CA LEU A 56 4.95 -0.19 -3.67
C LEU A 56 4.27 -1.35 -4.40
N GLY A 57 3.37 -1.03 -5.33
CA GLY A 57 2.66 -2.00 -6.15
C GLY A 57 1.50 -1.37 -6.89
N VAL A 58 0.85 -2.17 -7.72
CA VAL A 58 -0.40 -1.82 -8.39
C VAL A 58 -1.47 -2.76 -7.88
N LEU A 59 -2.43 -2.26 -7.10
CA LEU A 59 -3.50 -3.08 -6.52
C LEU A 59 -4.35 -3.71 -7.61
N ASP A 60 -4.78 -4.94 -7.41
CA ASP A 60 -5.67 -5.67 -8.32
C ASP A 60 -7.13 -5.25 -8.14
N VAL A 61 -7.39 -3.98 -8.40
CA VAL A 61 -8.71 -3.35 -8.34
C VAL A 61 -8.96 -2.63 -9.67
N GLY A 62 -10.00 -3.03 -10.40
CA GLY A 62 -10.32 -2.48 -11.71
C GLY A 62 -9.17 -2.61 -12.72
N ALA A 63 -8.80 -1.50 -13.36
CA ALA A 63 -7.67 -1.44 -14.29
C ALA A 63 -6.29 -1.45 -13.61
N GLY A 64 -6.25 -1.47 -12.27
CA GLY A 64 -5.04 -1.38 -11.46
C GLY A 64 -4.94 -0.01 -10.79
N VAL A 65 -4.63 0.01 -9.49
CA VAL A 65 -4.47 1.25 -8.71
C VAL A 65 -3.03 1.34 -8.20
N PRO A 66 -2.18 2.25 -8.72
CA PRO A 66 -0.81 2.37 -8.27
C PRO A 66 -0.73 2.98 -6.86
N VAL A 67 0.17 2.45 -6.03
CA VAL A 67 0.43 2.96 -4.68
C VAL A 67 1.86 3.45 -4.58
N TRP A 68 2.00 4.75 -4.36
CA TRP A 68 3.28 5.44 -4.27
C TRP A 68 3.65 5.76 -2.84
N ILE A 69 4.95 5.89 -2.57
CA ILE A 69 5.49 6.40 -1.31
C ILE A 69 6.77 7.19 -1.62
N SER A 70 7.04 8.25 -0.86
CA SER A 70 8.29 8.99 -1.10
C SER A 70 9.53 8.17 -0.73
N GLY A 71 10.64 8.38 -1.45
CA GLY A 71 11.90 7.66 -1.20
C GLY A 71 12.37 7.65 0.27
N PRO A 72 12.38 8.78 1.00
CA PRO A 72 12.74 8.79 2.42
C PRO A 72 11.80 7.97 3.30
N GLN A 73 10.49 8.00 3.03
CA GLN A 73 9.53 7.18 3.74
C GLN A 73 9.71 5.70 3.39
N PHE A 74 9.94 5.37 2.11
CA PHE A 74 10.25 4.01 1.71
C PHE A 74 11.45 3.47 2.50
N ALA A 75 12.53 4.23 2.62
CA ALA A 75 13.70 3.81 3.39
C ALA A 75 13.37 3.48 4.87
N ALA A 76 12.42 4.20 5.47
CA ALA A 76 11.98 3.95 6.84
C ALA A 76 11.03 2.74 6.95
N TRP A 77 10.25 2.44 5.91
CA TRP A 77 9.16 1.44 5.96
C TRP A 77 9.39 0.21 5.07
N LYS A 78 10.54 0.09 4.40
CA LYS A 78 10.81 -0.98 3.41
C LYS A 78 10.74 -2.41 3.95
N HIS A 79 10.83 -2.57 5.27
CA HIS A 79 10.75 -3.84 5.99
C HIS A 79 9.32 -4.19 6.48
N THR A 80 8.33 -3.39 6.04
CA THR A 80 6.93 -3.53 6.44
C THR A 80 6.05 -3.70 5.20
N GLN A 81 5.19 -4.71 5.21
CA GLN A 81 4.08 -4.85 4.29
C GLN A 81 2.98 -3.88 4.67
N LEU A 82 2.55 -3.05 3.72
CA LEU A 82 1.43 -2.14 3.90
C LEU A 82 0.14 -2.85 3.48
N ILE A 83 -0.90 -2.73 4.30
CA ILE A 83 -2.24 -3.20 3.97
C ILE A 83 -3.16 -2.00 4.00
N ILE A 84 -3.67 -1.60 2.83
CA ILE A 84 -4.64 -0.52 2.71
C ILE A 84 -6.01 -1.07 3.12
N ASP A 85 -6.58 -0.45 4.13
CA ASP A 85 -7.88 -0.79 4.68
C ASP A 85 -8.77 0.46 4.75
N VAL A 86 -10.05 0.29 5.03
CA VAL A 86 -11.02 1.38 5.11
C VAL A 86 -11.89 1.25 6.34
N VAL A 87 -12.21 2.38 6.97
CA VAL A 87 -13.16 2.45 8.08
C VAL A 87 -14.04 3.69 7.97
N PRO A 88 -15.22 3.72 8.61
CA PRO A 88 -15.97 4.96 8.78
C PRO A 88 -15.15 6.02 9.50
N GLY A 89 -15.26 7.26 9.05
CA GLY A 89 -14.57 8.38 9.67
C GLY A 89 -14.26 9.50 8.69
N ARG A 90 -13.71 10.59 9.22
CA ARG A 90 -13.27 11.71 8.38
C ARG A 90 -11.93 11.34 7.73
N GLY A 91 -11.93 11.16 6.41
CA GLY A 91 -10.71 11.04 5.61
C GLY A 91 -9.87 12.32 5.62
N GLY A 92 -8.66 12.22 5.05
CA GLY A 92 -7.85 13.42 4.80
C GLY A 92 -8.61 14.37 3.87
N GLY A 93 -8.57 15.68 4.13
CA GLY A 93 -9.44 16.66 3.44
C GLY A 93 -9.30 16.73 1.91
N PHE A 94 -8.27 16.10 1.34
CA PHE A 94 -8.01 16.02 -0.10
C PHE A 94 -8.20 14.60 -0.68
N SER A 95 -8.56 13.61 0.13
CA SER A 95 -8.71 12.22 -0.29
C SER A 95 -10.11 11.97 -0.85
N LEU A 96 -10.22 11.23 -1.95
CA LEU A 96 -11.47 11.02 -2.69
C LEU A 96 -12.60 10.37 -1.88
N GLU A 97 -12.29 9.57 -0.86
CA GLU A 97 -13.29 8.91 -0.02
C GLU A 97 -13.90 9.81 1.05
N ALA A 98 -13.29 10.98 1.32
CA ALA A 98 -13.72 11.83 2.43
C ALA A 98 -15.20 12.25 2.35
N PRO A 99 -15.79 12.55 1.17
CA PRO A 99 -17.23 12.82 1.03
C PRO A 99 -18.13 11.63 1.32
N GLU A 100 -17.62 10.40 1.26
CA GLU A 100 -18.38 9.17 1.54
C GLU A 100 -18.49 8.88 3.05
N GLY A 101 -17.90 9.72 3.91
CA GLY A 101 -17.83 9.48 5.35
C GLY A 101 -16.91 8.31 5.73
N MET A 102 -16.02 7.94 4.82
CA MET A 102 -15.02 6.89 5.00
C MET A 102 -13.62 7.51 5.11
N ARG A 103 -12.67 6.71 5.58
CA ARG A 103 -11.25 7.02 5.52
C ARG A 103 -10.43 5.78 5.20
N PHE A 104 -9.46 5.91 4.31
CA PHE A 104 -8.45 4.87 4.17
C PHE A 104 -7.43 4.95 5.32
N LEU A 105 -6.85 3.80 5.67
CA LEU A 105 -5.75 3.70 6.62
C LEU A 105 -4.78 2.61 6.18
N SER A 106 -3.52 2.75 6.57
CA SER A 106 -2.51 1.72 6.34
C SER A 106 -2.28 0.95 7.63
N ARG A 107 -2.32 -0.37 7.54
CA ARG A 107 -1.86 -1.29 8.58
C ARG A 107 -0.52 -1.88 8.16
N GLY A 108 0.31 -2.21 9.14
CA GLY A 108 1.66 -2.71 8.90
C GLY A 108 1.84 -4.12 9.42
N ARG A 109 2.47 -4.98 8.62
CA ARG A 109 3.06 -6.26 9.06
C ARG A 109 4.56 -6.22 8.77
N ALA A 110 5.39 -6.66 9.72
CA ALA A 110 6.81 -6.85 9.43
C ALA A 110 7.01 -8.02 8.46
N PHE A 111 7.86 -7.82 7.45
CA PHE A 111 8.33 -8.93 6.59
C PHE A 111 9.19 -9.91 7.39
N SER A 112 9.15 -11.18 7.01
CA SER A 112 10.13 -12.18 7.46
C SER A 112 11.51 -11.92 6.84
N ASP A 113 12.53 -12.60 7.34
CA ASP A 113 13.89 -12.50 6.78
C ASP A 113 13.95 -12.99 5.33
N ASP A 114 13.21 -14.06 5.01
CA ASP A 114 13.10 -14.60 3.65
C ASP A 114 12.41 -13.61 2.71
N GLU A 115 11.32 -12.99 3.17
CA GLU A 115 10.60 -11.96 2.40
C GLU A 115 11.47 -10.71 2.18
N ASN A 116 12.19 -10.25 3.21
CA ASN A 116 13.14 -9.14 3.07
C ASN A 116 14.25 -9.49 2.06
N SER A 117 14.78 -10.71 2.11
CA SER A 117 15.83 -11.15 1.19
C SER A 117 15.34 -11.20 -0.26
N GLU A 118 14.13 -11.72 -0.50
CA GLU A 118 13.48 -11.70 -1.82
C GLU A 118 13.27 -10.27 -2.32
N LEU A 119 12.79 -9.38 -1.45
CA LEU A 119 12.47 -8.00 -1.78
C LEU A 119 13.70 -7.12 -2.07
N GLU A 120 14.82 -7.35 -1.39
CA GLU A 120 16.09 -6.65 -1.66
C GLU A 120 16.70 -7.12 -2.99
N ALA A 121 16.59 -8.42 -3.32
CA ALA A 121 17.08 -8.97 -4.59
C ALA A 121 16.28 -8.46 -5.80
N GLY A 122 14.99 -8.16 -5.63
CA GLY A 122 14.10 -7.69 -6.69
C GLY A 122 14.18 -6.18 -6.99
N GLY A 123 14.85 -5.39 -6.16
CA GLY A 123 14.91 -3.94 -6.29
C GLY A 123 13.55 -3.25 -6.13
N VAL A 124 13.45 -2.01 -6.61
CA VAL A 124 12.22 -1.21 -6.59
C VAL A 124 12.05 -0.46 -7.91
N LEU A 125 10.79 -0.25 -8.32
CA LEU A 125 10.46 0.68 -9.39
C LEU A 125 10.26 2.07 -8.81
N THR A 126 10.86 3.07 -9.45
CA THR A 126 10.71 4.46 -9.06
C THR A 126 9.82 5.24 -10.03
N GLY A 127 9.45 6.47 -9.67
CA GLY A 127 8.66 7.35 -10.53
C GLY A 127 9.29 7.54 -11.91
N ILE A 128 10.62 7.66 -11.98
CA ILE A 128 11.32 7.82 -13.27
C ILE A 128 11.27 6.53 -14.12
N ASP A 129 11.35 5.35 -13.50
CA ASP A 129 11.25 4.06 -14.22
C ASP A 129 9.84 3.86 -14.76
N TYR A 130 8.84 4.18 -13.94
CA TYR A 130 7.44 4.10 -14.34
C TYR A 130 7.08 5.10 -15.45
N ALA A 131 7.64 6.31 -15.41
CA ALA A 131 7.50 7.30 -16.48
C ALA A 131 8.12 6.82 -17.80
N ARG A 132 9.18 5.99 -17.76
CA ARG A 132 9.78 5.33 -18.93
C ARG A 132 8.97 4.15 -19.46
N GLY A 133 7.88 3.79 -18.78
CA GLY A 133 6.99 2.69 -19.19
C GLY A 133 7.24 1.37 -18.46
N GLU A 134 8.16 1.32 -17.49
CA GLU A 134 8.37 0.12 -16.69
C GLU A 134 7.16 -0.15 -15.79
N ARG A 135 6.78 -1.41 -15.63
CA ARG A 135 5.62 -1.83 -14.85
C ARG A 135 5.98 -3.05 -13.99
N PRO A 136 5.37 -3.20 -12.80
CA PRO A 136 5.61 -4.38 -11.98
C PRO A 136 5.10 -5.64 -12.71
N PRO A 137 5.76 -6.79 -12.51
CA PRO A 137 5.42 -8.02 -13.22
C PRO A 137 4.07 -8.63 -12.81
N ALA A 138 3.53 -8.23 -11.66
CA ALA A 138 2.24 -8.68 -11.15
C ALA A 138 1.54 -7.55 -10.38
N ARG A 139 0.21 -7.68 -10.25
CA ARG A 139 -0.59 -6.81 -9.39
C ARG A 139 -0.60 -7.32 -7.95
N SER A 140 -0.75 -6.39 -7.02
CA SER A 140 -0.89 -6.62 -5.59
C SER A 140 -2.29 -7.15 -5.27
N PRO A 141 -2.42 -8.29 -4.57
CA PRO A 141 -3.72 -8.94 -4.39
C PRO A 141 -4.64 -8.22 -3.40
N VAL A 142 -5.93 -8.50 -3.54
CA VAL A 142 -6.96 -8.21 -2.54
C VAL A 142 -6.98 -9.34 -1.51
N VAL A 143 -7.05 -8.99 -0.22
CA VAL A 143 -7.19 -9.94 0.90
C VAL A 143 -8.52 -9.74 1.61
N ASP A 144 -9.05 -10.77 2.27
CA ASP A 144 -10.36 -10.71 2.93
C ASP A 144 -10.36 -9.66 4.05
N ASP A 145 -9.40 -9.75 4.97
CA ASP A 145 -9.16 -8.72 5.98
C ASP A 145 -7.67 -8.49 6.29
N ALA A 146 -7.39 -7.48 7.11
CA ALA A 146 -6.02 -7.11 7.45
C ALA A 146 -5.32 -8.06 8.43
N ALA A 147 -6.06 -8.83 9.23
CA ALA A 147 -5.51 -9.85 10.10
C ALA A 147 -5.03 -11.07 9.30
N ASP A 148 -5.69 -11.39 8.18
CA ASP A 148 -5.25 -12.47 7.27
C ASP A 148 -3.89 -12.20 6.61
N ALA A 149 -3.53 -10.93 6.44
CA ALA A 149 -2.19 -10.56 6.01
C ALA A 149 -1.13 -10.79 7.12
N CYS A 150 -1.56 -10.80 8.38
CA CYS A 150 -0.74 -10.98 9.58
C CYS A 150 -0.61 -12.47 9.94
N GLY A 151 -0.07 -13.27 9.02
CA GLY A 151 0.40 -14.61 9.35
C GLY A 151 1.59 -14.51 10.30
N LEU A 152 1.35 -14.53 11.62
CA LEU A 152 2.42 -14.66 12.61
C LEU A 152 3.14 -15.99 12.35
N PRO A 153 4.44 -16.01 11.95
CA PRO A 153 5.18 -17.25 11.95
C PRO A 153 5.22 -17.77 13.40
N GLY A 154 4.72 -18.99 13.59
CA GLY A 154 4.52 -19.59 14.91
C GLY A 154 5.79 -19.46 15.76
N ARG A 155 5.65 -18.85 16.94
CA ARG A 155 6.68 -18.83 17.97
C ARG A 155 7.11 -20.27 18.26
N ARG A 156 8.26 -20.71 17.73
CA ARG A 156 8.97 -21.86 18.29
C ARG A 156 9.44 -21.42 19.67
N ALA A 157 8.64 -21.75 20.69
CA ALA A 157 9.07 -21.66 22.07
C ALA A 157 10.32 -22.54 22.23
N ALA A 158 11.49 -21.92 22.31
CA ALA A 158 12.70 -22.60 22.73
C ALA A 158 12.49 -23.02 24.19
N ARG A 159 12.30 -24.33 24.40
CA ARG A 159 12.39 -24.97 25.72
C ARG A 159 13.79 -24.67 26.27
N ILE A 160 13.86 -23.85 27.32
CA ILE A 160 15.08 -23.72 28.13
C ILE A 160 15.21 -25.01 28.94
N PRO A 161 16.30 -25.79 28.81
CA PRO A 161 16.54 -26.94 29.67
C PRO A 161 16.89 -26.49 31.10
N HIS A 162 16.48 -27.34 32.05
CA HIS A 162 16.46 -27.17 33.51
C HIS A 162 17.72 -26.59 34.17
#